data_AF-A0A8X8WRJ6-F1
#
_entry.id   AF-A0A8X8WRJ6-F1
#
_cell.length_a   1.000
_cell.length_b   1.000
_cell.length_c   1.000
_cell.angle_alpha   90.00
_cell.angle_beta   90.00
_cell.angle_gamma   90.00
#
_symmetry.space_group_name_H-M   'P 1'
#
loop_
_entity.id
_entity.type
_entity.pdbx_description
1 polymer ?
#
loop_
_entity_poly.entity_id
_entity_poly.type
_entity_poly.pdbx_seq_one_letter_code
_entity_poly.pdbx_strand_id
1 'polypeptide(L)'
;MDGHDADSSKQSTGDMTAFVQNLLQQMQSRYTWLVWVLPFISNDMFVFEFLNRVLLDEMGNRIDELEQSINDLRTEMGQDGAPSPSAPSKSGEDPKDFEKSTAMAENLSPTKLDYFEDTSRLQSTSTVLSSFLSDDGRQTLVLDSTIFHPQGGGQPSDKGSISSTHLSFLVEDVRSKDKIVYHYGRFNSKDGNFEKGAHVFLSVDQERRTLNSRLHSAGHLLDMCVRNVGWEHLEPSKGYHFPDGPYVEYKGTVPQNELQSKQNEIQAEANSLITKGGKVSVSILPYDEASELCGGSLPEYIPKDSTPRIVQLGQTLGCPCGGTHVGDISDISSLTVAQIRTKKGLTKVFYNVG
;
A
#
# COMPACT_ATOMS: atom_id res chain seq x y z
N MET A 1 32.68 63.26 -1.91
CA MET A 1 32.84 63.28 -3.39
C MET A 1 33.49 61.96 -3.78
N ASP A 2 32.90 60.84 -3.36
CA ASP A 2 31.66 60.19 -3.85
C ASP A 2 32.00 59.43 -5.14
N GLY A 3 31.73 58.14 -5.30
CA GLY A 3 31.08 57.14 -4.45
C GLY A 3 31.23 55.77 -5.14
N HIS A 4 31.28 54.71 -4.34
CA HIS A 4 31.13 53.33 -4.81
C HIS A 4 29.66 53.09 -5.16
N ASP A 5 29.37 52.64 -6.38
CA ASP A 5 28.10 51.97 -6.69
C ASP A 5 28.30 50.46 -6.56
N ALA A 6 27.71 49.93 -5.48
CA ALA A 6 27.50 48.51 -5.26
C ALA A 6 26.22 48.09 -6.00
N ASP A 7 26.38 47.20 -6.98
CA ASP A 7 25.28 46.52 -7.64
C ASP A 7 24.69 45.48 -6.65
N SER A 8 23.61 45.85 -5.95
CA SER A 8 22.81 44.92 -5.16
C SER A 8 21.42 44.81 -5.76
N SER A 9 21.08 43.59 -6.18
CA SER A 9 19.82 43.12 -6.73
C SER A 9 18.58 43.68 -6.01
N LYS A 10 17.86 44.59 -6.65
CA LYS A 10 16.46 44.90 -6.30
C LYS A 10 15.59 43.77 -6.83
N GLN A 11 15.29 42.79 -5.98
CA GLN A 11 14.17 41.90 -6.21
C GLN A 11 12.91 42.77 -6.24
N SER A 12 12.14 42.72 -7.33
CA SER A 12 10.97 43.58 -7.51
C SER A 12 9.96 43.29 -6.40
N THR A 13 9.40 44.33 -5.79
CA THR A 13 8.36 44.19 -4.74
C THR A 13 7.15 43.38 -5.21
N GLY A 14 6.89 43.33 -6.52
CA GLY A 14 5.88 42.44 -7.12
C GLY A 14 6.21 40.95 -7.01
N ASP A 15 7.49 40.57 -7.04
CA ASP A 15 7.93 39.18 -6.86
C ASP A 15 7.74 38.71 -5.41
N MET A 16 7.87 39.64 -4.46
CA MET A 16 7.68 39.36 -3.03
C MET A 16 6.20 39.14 -2.71
N THR A 17 5.29 39.94 -3.27
CA THR A 17 3.84 39.75 -3.10
C THR A 17 3.37 38.42 -3.71
N ALA A 18 3.87 38.07 -4.90
CA ALA A 18 3.55 36.78 -5.54
C ALA A 18 4.09 35.58 -4.75
N PHE A 19 5.30 35.71 -4.19
CA PHE A 19 5.89 34.69 -3.33
C PHE A 19 5.07 34.47 -2.05
N VAL A 20 4.65 35.55 -1.39
CA VAL A 20 3.83 35.48 -0.17
C VAL A 20 2.45 34.88 -0.46
N GLN A 21 1.82 35.23 -1.59
CA GLN A 21 0.55 34.62 -2.00
C GLN A 21 0.66 33.12 -2.28
N ASN A 22 1.75 32.69 -2.93
CA ASN A 22 2.01 31.27 -3.16
C ASN A 22 2.23 30.53 -1.82
N LEU A 23 2.97 31.13 -0.89
CA LEU A 23 3.16 30.58 0.44
C LEU A 23 1.83 30.43 1.21
N LEU A 24 0.97 31.44 1.14
CA LEU A 24 -0.37 31.43 1.74
C LEU A 24 -1.24 30.33 1.13
N GLN A 25 -1.23 30.19 -0.20
CA GLN A 25 -1.98 29.14 -0.87
C GLN A 25 -1.48 27.75 -0.47
N GLN A 26 -0.16 27.55 -0.36
CA GLN A 26 0.41 26.30 0.14
C GLN A 26 0.02 26.01 1.60
N MET A 27 -0.01 27.03 2.45
CA MET A 27 -0.46 26.90 3.84
C MET A 27 -1.94 26.57 3.93
N GLN A 28 -2.80 27.23 3.15
CA GLN A 28 -4.24 26.94 3.07
C GLN A 28 -4.51 25.53 2.52
N SER A 29 -3.77 25.10 1.50
CA SER A 29 -3.86 23.72 0.97
C SER A 29 -3.44 22.70 2.02
N ARG A 30 -2.37 22.95 2.78
CA ARG A 30 -1.96 22.06 3.88
C ARG A 30 -2.95 22.05 5.04
N TYR A 31 -3.54 23.18 5.35
CA TYR A 31 -4.54 23.33 6.39
C TYR A 31 -5.85 22.61 6.04
N THR A 32 -6.38 22.86 4.85
CA THR A 32 -7.56 22.14 4.33
C THR A 32 -7.31 20.64 4.21
N TRP A 33 -6.10 20.24 3.85
CA TRP A 33 -5.68 18.84 3.87
C TRP A 33 -5.70 18.25 5.30
N LEU A 34 -5.17 18.96 6.30
CA LEU A 34 -5.22 18.52 7.70
C LEU A 34 -6.66 18.38 8.19
N VAL A 35 -7.52 19.36 7.92
CA VAL A 35 -8.97 19.31 8.25
C VAL A 35 -9.63 18.07 7.66
N TRP A 36 -9.27 17.71 6.44
CA TRP A 36 -9.87 16.59 5.73
C TRP A 36 -9.33 15.22 6.18
N VAL A 37 -8.08 15.17 6.66
CA VAL A 37 -7.42 13.95 7.13
C VAL A 37 -7.78 13.61 8.58
N LEU A 38 -8.05 14.62 9.42
CA LEU A 38 -8.40 14.44 10.83
C LEU A 38 -9.54 13.43 11.13
N PRO A 39 -10.65 13.39 10.37
CA PRO A 39 -11.70 12.38 10.52
C PRO A 39 -11.26 10.93 10.29
N PHE A 40 -10.16 10.73 9.55
CA PHE A 40 -9.65 9.39 9.20
C PHE A 40 -8.53 8.91 10.14
N ILE A 41 -8.02 9.77 11.04
CA ILE A 41 -6.96 9.43 12.00
C ILE A 41 -7.53 9.03 13.37
N SER A 42 -8.71 9.53 13.76
CA SER A 42 -9.31 9.27 15.08
C SER A 42 -10.75 8.77 14.99
N ASN A 43 -11.02 7.58 15.55
CA ASN A 43 -12.38 7.07 15.76
C ASN A 43 -13.11 7.73 16.96
N ASP A 44 -12.42 8.59 17.73
CA ASP A 44 -13.00 9.29 18.88
C ASP A 44 -13.50 10.69 18.49
N MET A 45 -14.83 10.84 18.52
CA MET A 45 -15.55 12.06 18.17
C MET A 45 -15.20 13.25 19.09
N PHE A 46 -14.76 13.00 20.33
CA PHE A 46 -14.43 14.03 21.31
C PHE A 46 -13.02 14.61 21.07
N VAL A 47 -12.06 13.75 20.72
CA VAL A 47 -10.71 14.17 20.31
C VAL A 47 -10.75 14.92 18.98
N PHE A 48 -11.62 14.48 18.07
CA PHE A 48 -11.92 15.17 16.81
C PHE A 48 -12.42 16.60 17.06
N GLU A 49 -13.45 16.79 17.90
CA GLU A 49 -14.03 18.12 18.15
C GLU A 49 -13.04 19.06 18.87
N PHE A 50 -12.22 18.54 19.78
CA PHE A 50 -11.19 19.30 20.49
C PHE A 50 -10.05 19.76 19.56
N LEU A 51 -9.52 18.86 18.71
CA LEU A 51 -8.49 19.23 17.72
C LEU A 51 -9.04 20.21 16.68
N ASN A 52 -10.31 20.04 16.27
CA ASN A 52 -11.00 20.98 15.39
C ASN A 52 -11.02 22.38 16.01
N ARG A 53 -11.45 22.52 17.27
CA ARG A 53 -11.56 23.85 17.91
C ARG A 53 -10.20 24.49 18.19
N VAL A 54 -9.19 23.73 18.60
CA VAL A 54 -7.91 24.30 19.04
C VAL A 54 -7.00 24.65 17.85
N LEU A 55 -6.90 23.78 16.83
CA LEU A 55 -5.99 24.03 15.70
C LEU A 55 -6.63 24.85 14.58
N LEU A 56 -7.95 24.74 14.37
CA LEU A 56 -8.61 25.43 13.26
C LEU A 56 -8.90 26.89 13.54
N ASP A 57 -9.36 27.21 14.74
CA ASP A 57 -9.69 28.59 15.07
C ASP A 57 -8.42 29.45 15.19
N GLU A 58 -7.34 28.92 15.77
CA GLU A 58 -6.09 29.68 15.93
C GLU A 58 -5.32 29.87 14.60
N MET A 59 -5.28 28.86 13.73
CA MET A 59 -4.63 28.99 12.43
C MET A 59 -5.49 29.72 11.40
N GLY A 60 -6.81 29.53 11.42
CA GLY A 60 -7.75 30.26 10.56
C GLY A 60 -7.68 31.76 10.83
N ASN A 61 -7.75 32.17 12.10
CA ASN A 61 -7.64 33.58 12.49
C ASN A 61 -6.29 34.20 12.06
N ARG A 62 -5.18 33.45 12.16
CA ARG A 62 -3.86 33.94 11.72
C ARG A 62 -3.73 34.07 10.20
N ILE A 63 -4.45 33.25 9.43
CA ILE A 63 -4.51 33.35 7.97
C ILE A 63 -5.33 34.59 7.58
N ASP A 64 -6.48 34.78 8.21
CA ASP A 64 -7.35 35.95 7.97
C ASP A 64 -6.63 37.26 8.32
N GLU A 65 -5.90 37.31 9.44
CA GLU A 65 -5.05 38.46 9.82
C GLU A 65 -3.94 38.75 8.79
N LEU A 66 -3.34 37.70 8.22
CA LEU A 66 -2.30 37.86 7.19
C LEU A 66 -2.90 38.38 5.87
N GLU A 67 -4.04 37.85 5.45
CA GLU A 67 -4.75 38.30 4.24
C GLU A 67 -5.17 39.77 4.39
N GLN A 68 -5.63 40.16 5.57
CA GLN A 68 -6.00 41.54 5.86
C GLN A 68 -4.77 42.47 5.83
N SER A 69 -3.66 42.08 6.46
CA SER A 69 -2.41 42.86 6.42
C SER A 69 -1.85 43.03 5.01
N ILE A 70 -2.00 42.03 4.14
CA ILE A 70 -1.59 42.12 2.72
C ILE A 70 -2.50 43.07 1.93
N ASN A 71 -3.81 43.03 2.19
CA ASN A 71 -4.76 43.93 1.53
C ASN A 71 -4.59 45.39 1.98
N ASP A 72 -4.28 45.62 3.25
CA ASP A 72 -3.99 46.96 3.79
C ASP A 72 -2.71 47.54 3.15
N LEU A 73 -1.64 46.73 3.05
CA LEU A 73 -0.40 47.11 2.35
C LEU A 73 -0.64 47.44 0.88
N ARG A 74 -1.51 46.70 0.20
CA ARG A 74 -1.88 46.96 -1.20
C ARG A 74 -2.63 48.28 -1.38
N THR A 75 -3.46 48.62 -0.40
CA THR A 75 -4.24 49.87 -0.35
C THR A 75 -3.35 51.07 -0.07
N GLU A 76 -2.39 50.97 0.86
CA GLU A 76 -1.38 52.01 1.11
C GLU A 76 -0.45 52.25 -0.09
N MET A 77 -0.20 51.22 -0.90
CA MET A 77 0.65 51.30 -2.09
C MET A 77 -0.07 51.79 -3.37
N GLY A 78 -1.36 52.14 -3.30
CA GLY A 78 -2.12 52.76 -4.39
C GLY A 78 -2.38 51.87 -5.60
N GLN A 79 -2.39 50.53 -5.43
CA GLN A 79 -2.76 49.60 -6.51
C GLN A 79 -4.23 49.21 -6.43
N ASP A 80 -5.11 50.13 -6.87
CA ASP A 80 -6.51 49.81 -7.13
C ASP A 80 -6.65 49.06 -8.46
N GLY A 81 -6.97 47.78 -8.39
CA GLY A 81 -7.33 46.98 -9.56
C GLY A 81 -7.55 45.50 -9.24
N ALA A 82 -8.80 45.07 -9.25
CA ALA A 82 -9.19 43.66 -9.33
C ALA A 82 -8.84 43.09 -10.72
N PRO A 83 -8.38 41.84 -10.86
CA PRO A 83 -8.23 41.25 -12.17
C PRO A 83 -9.61 40.79 -12.67
N SER A 84 -9.98 41.22 -13.89
CA SER A 84 -11.06 40.61 -14.67
C SER A 84 -10.49 39.86 -15.89
N PRO A 85 -11.20 38.83 -16.37
CA PRO A 85 -10.62 37.75 -17.15
C PRO A 85 -10.42 38.16 -18.62
N SER A 86 -9.25 37.87 -19.17
CA SER A 86 -9.00 38.01 -20.62
C SER A 86 -8.84 36.61 -21.23
N ALA A 87 -9.78 36.25 -22.10
CA ALA A 87 -9.69 35.13 -23.03
C ALA A 87 -9.04 35.58 -24.36
N PRO A 88 -8.81 34.69 -25.33
CA PRO A 88 -7.53 34.05 -25.60
C PRO A 88 -6.85 34.60 -26.86
N SER A 89 -5.51 34.70 -26.85
CA SER A 89 -4.74 35.01 -28.05
C SER A 89 -4.50 33.75 -28.88
N LYS A 90 -5.00 33.78 -30.13
CA LYS A 90 -4.74 32.81 -31.20
C LYS A 90 -3.24 32.72 -31.51
N SER A 91 -2.65 31.53 -31.39
CA SER A 91 -1.49 31.11 -32.17
C SER A 91 -1.93 30.02 -33.15
N GLY A 92 -1.57 30.18 -34.43
CA GLY A 92 -1.78 29.15 -35.43
C GLY A 92 -0.77 28.04 -35.28
N GLU A 93 -1.23 26.80 -35.37
CA GLU A 93 -0.40 25.61 -35.56
C GLU A 93 -0.90 24.88 -36.81
N ASP A 94 0.01 24.68 -37.76
CA ASP A 94 -0.07 23.56 -38.69
C ASP A 94 0.81 22.41 -38.16
N PRO A 95 0.47 21.15 -38.45
CA PRO A 95 0.78 20.02 -37.59
C PRO A 95 2.05 19.29 -38.04
N LYS A 96 2.92 18.96 -37.08
CA LYS A 96 3.89 17.83 -37.15
C LYS A 96 4.75 17.80 -35.89
N ASP A 97 4.47 16.85 -35.01
CA ASP A 97 5.31 15.67 -34.78
C ASP A 97 4.94 15.05 -33.42
N PHE A 98 4.30 13.90 -33.52
CA PHE A 98 3.96 13.04 -32.39
C PHE A 98 5.26 12.33 -31.95
N GLU A 99 6.15 13.06 -31.27
CA GLU A 99 7.28 12.45 -30.61
C GLU A 99 6.78 11.63 -29.41
N LYS A 100 6.84 10.31 -29.57
CA LYS A 100 6.72 9.32 -28.50
C LYS A 100 7.67 9.69 -27.37
N SER A 101 7.13 10.23 -26.27
CA SER A 101 7.84 10.25 -25.00
C SER A 101 7.80 8.86 -24.38
N THR A 102 8.72 7.99 -24.81
CA THR A 102 9.20 6.90 -23.96
C THR A 102 9.93 7.55 -22.78
N ALA A 103 9.20 7.85 -21.70
CA ALA A 103 9.80 8.23 -20.44
C ALA A 103 10.56 7.02 -19.89
N MET A 104 11.87 7.02 -20.15
CA MET A 104 12.87 6.16 -19.54
C MET A 104 12.68 6.16 -18.03
N ALA A 105 12.75 4.97 -17.43
CA ALA A 105 12.71 4.75 -15.99
C ALA A 105 13.60 5.76 -15.26
N GLU A 106 12.97 6.72 -14.58
CA GLU A 106 13.63 7.50 -13.55
C GLU A 106 14.23 6.53 -12.52
N ASN A 107 15.35 6.89 -11.88
CA ASN A 107 15.91 6.15 -10.75
C ASN A 107 14.91 6.17 -9.57
N LEU A 108 13.90 5.32 -9.63
CA LEU A 108 12.90 5.14 -8.60
C LEU A 108 13.55 4.43 -7.42
N SER A 109 13.42 5.03 -6.23
CA SER A 109 13.83 4.39 -4.99
C SER A 109 12.94 3.19 -4.67
N PRO A 110 13.43 2.17 -3.95
CA PRO A 110 12.61 1.07 -3.45
C PRO A 110 11.39 1.58 -2.67
N THR A 111 10.23 0.97 -2.89
CA THR A 111 8.99 1.33 -2.19
C THR A 111 8.99 0.75 -0.77
N LYS A 112 8.73 1.57 0.25
CA LYS A 112 8.52 1.12 1.63
C LYS A 112 7.18 0.36 1.75
N LEU A 113 7.24 -0.87 2.25
CA LEU A 113 6.06 -1.75 2.38
C LEU A 113 5.41 -1.56 3.76
N ASP A 114 4.57 -0.54 3.92
CA ASP A 114 3.96 -0.20 5.21
C ASP A 114 3.02 -1.30 5.74
N TYR A 115 2.48 -2.15 4.87
CA TYR A 115 1.67 -3.30 5.29
C TYR A 115 2.47 -4.41 6.00
N PHE A 116 3.81 -4.34 6.01
CA PHE A 116 4.63 -5.26 6.82
C PHE A 116 4.58 -4.92 8.31
N GLU A 117 4.40 -3.64 8.66
CA GLU A 117 4.28 -3.19 10.06
C GLU A 117 2.93 -3.60 10.66
N ASP A 118 1.85 -3.47 9.88
CA ASP A 118 0.49 -3.80 10.28
C ASP A 118 -0.32 -4.26 9.07
N THR A 119 -0.61 -5.57 9.01
CA THR A 119 -1.38 -6.18 7.92
C THR A 119 -2.86 -5.77 7.93
N SER A 120 -3.35 -5.25 9.06
CA SER A 120 -4.71 -4.76 9.23
C SER A 120 -4.86 -3.29 8.87
N ARG A 121 -3.76 -2.57 8.58
CA ARG A 121 -3.82 -1.18 8.13
C ARG A 121 -4.48 -1.11 6.74
N LEU A 122 -5.61 -0.39 6.69
CA LEU A 122 -6.43 -0.20 5.49
C LEU A 122 -6.32 1.21 4.90
N GLN A 123 -5.79 2.16 5.68
CA GLN A 123 -5.66 3.56 5.29
C GLN A 123 -4.27 4.09 5.63
N SER A 124 -3.72 4.93 4.76
CA SER A 124 -2.43 5.60 4.99
C SER A 124 -2.28 6.81 4.06
N THR A 125 -1.16 7.51 4.19
CA THR A 125 -0.76 8.55 3.25
C THR A 125 0.58 8.19 2.63
N SER A 126 0.84 8.69 1.43
CA SER A 126 2.05 8.42 0.67
C SER A 126 2.35 9.56 -0.30
N THR A 127 3.53 9.53 -0.91
CA THR A 127 3.98 10.50 -1.91
C THR A 127 4.10 9.83 -3.28
N VAL A 128 3.52 10.48 -4.30
CA VAL A 128 3.63 10.00 -5.69
C VAL A 128 5.05 10.23 -6.20
N LEU A 129 5.73 9.15 -6.59
CA LEU A 129 7.04 9.23 -7.23
C LEU A 129 6.92 9.31 -8.75
N SER A 130 5.94 8.62 -9.32
CA SER A 130 5.70 8.62 -10.77
C SER A 130 4.26 8.25 -11.11
N SER A 131 3.76 8.81 -12.20
CA SER A 131 2.44 8.52 -12.78
C SER A 131 2.57 8.51 -14.29
N PHE A 132 2.27 7.38 -14.93
CA PHE A 132 2.49 7.17 -16.36
C PHE A 132 1.61 6.06 -16.93
N LEU A 133 1.51 6.02 -18.26
CA LEU A 133 0.89 4.92 -19.00
C LEU A 133 1.95 3.84 -19.28
N SER A 134 1.75 2.65 -18.74
CA SER A 134 2.65 1.50 -19.00
C SER A 134 2.54 1.02 -20.46
N ASP A 135 3.53 0.27 -20.93
CA ASP A 135 3.57 -0.31 -22.28
C ASP A 135 2.35 -1.17 -22.63
N ASP A 136 1.69 -1.74 -21.62
CA ASP A 136 0.47 -2.54 -21.75
C ASP A 136 -0.82 -1.70 -21.78
N GLY A 137 -0.70 -0.37 -21.81
CA GLY A 137 -1.80 0.58 -21.87
C GLY A 137 -2.52 0.82 -20.54
N ARG A 138 -1.99 0.32 -19.41
CA ARG A 138 -2.58 0.56 -18.08
C ARG A 138 -1.98 1.82 -17.43
N GLN A 139 -2.83 2.66 -16.86
CA GLN A 139 -2.37 3.77 -16.03
C GLN A 139 -1.70 3.21 -14.76
N THR A 140 -0.53 3.75 -14.43
CA THR A 140 0.37 3.17 -13.43
C THR A 140 0.88 4.25 -12.49
N LEU A 141 0.79 4.01 -11.19
CA LEU A 141 1.35 4.85 -10.13
C LEU A 141 2.46 4.13 -9.38
N VAL A 142 3.54 4.86 -9.11
CA VAL A 142 4.61 4.45 -8.19
C VAL A 142 4.66 5.42 -7.02
N LEU A 143 4.75 4.87 -5.82
CA LEU A 143 4.72 5.61 -4.56
C LEU A 143 6.01 5.35 -3.75
N ASP A 144 6.35 6.26 -2.82
CA ASP A 144 7.48 6.10 -1.90
C ASP A 144 7.19 5.04 -0.82
N SER A 145 5.96 4.97 -0.33
CA SER A 145 5.46 3.89 0.53
C SER A 145 4.08 3.40 0.10
N THR A 146 3.71 2.18 0.50
CA THR A 146 2.37 1.66 0.23
C THR A 146 1.90 0.65 1.27
N ILE A 147 0.60 0.73 1.59
CA ILE A 147 -0.12 -0.29 2.35
C ILE A 147 -0.76 -1.35 1.45
N PHE A 148 -0.71 -1.22 0.13
CA PHE A 148 -1.25 -2.24 -0.78
C PHE A 148 -0.29 -3.42 -0.88
N HIS A 149 -0.80 -4.64 -0.67
CA HIS A 149 -0.06 -5.87 -0.91
C HIS A 149 0.03 -6.13 -2.43
N PRO A 150 1.25 -6.13 -3.03
CA PRO A 150 1.44 -6.56 -4.42
C PRO A 150 1.18 -8.07 -4.55
N GLN A 151 0.68 -8.53 -5.70
CA GLN A 151 0.48 -9.97 -5.91
C GLN A 151 1.83 -10.72 -5.75
N GLY A 152 1.85 -11.72 -4.89
CA GLY A 152 3.05 -12.47 -4.55
C GLY A 152 2.78 -13.57 -3.53
N GLY A 153 3.68 -14.54 -3.39
CA GLY A 153 3.57 -15.60 -2.38
C GLY A 153 2.30 -16.45 -2.47
N GLY A 154 1.67 -16.54 -3.64
CA GLY A 154 0.39 -17.22 -3.83
C GLY A 154 -0.85 -16.39 -3.48
N GLN A 155 -0.69 -15.20 -2.89
CA GLN A 155 -1.79 -14.31 -2.53
C GLN A 155 -2.12 -13.31 -3.67
N PRO A 156 -3.41 -13.05 -3.95
CA PRO A 156 -3.82 -12.00 -4.88
C PRO A 156 -3.35 -10.60 -4.45
N SER A 157 -3.23 -9.67 -5.39
CA SER A 157 -2.99 -8.26 -5.03
C SER A 157 -4.19 -7.65 -4.32
N ASP A 158 -3.94 -6.62 -3.53
CA ASP A 158 -5.02 -5.74 -3.08
C ASP A 158 -5.61 -4.90 -4.22
N LYS A 159 -6.75 -4.29 -3.90
CA LYS A 159 -7.48 -3.29 -4.68
C LYS A 159 -7.91 -2.18 -3.75
N GLY A 160 -8.34 -1.05 -4.30
CA GLY A 160 -8.76 0.09 -3.49
C GLY A 160 -8.62 1.40 -4.27
N SER A 161 -8.34 2.49 -3.56
CA SER A 161 -8.16 3.81 -4.18
C SER A 161 -6.93 4.54 -3.66
N ILE A 162 -6.35 5.35 -4.54
CA ILE A 162 -5.33 6.37 -4.24
C ILE A 162 -5.96 7.71 -4.61
N SER A 163 -6.11 8.63 -3.66
CA SER A 163 -6.88 9.86 -3.85
C SER A 163 -6.21 11.10 -3.28
N SER A 164 -6.49 12.24 -3.91
CA SER A 164 -6.27 13.59 -3.38
C SER A 164 -7.62 14.31 -3.23
N THR A 165 -7.61 15.60 -2.88
CA THR A 165 -8.81 16.44 -2.75
C THR A 165 -9.71 16.44 -3.99
N HIS A 166 -9.14 16.34 -5.20
CA HIS A 166 -9.88 16.52 -6.46
C HIS A 166 -9.79 15.34 -7.42
N LEU A 167 -8.91 14.37 -7.15
CA LEU A 167 -8.62 13.28 -8.07
C LEU A 167 -8.59 11.95 -7.34
N SER A 168 -9.22 10.93 -7.93
CA SER A 168 -9.21 9.56 -7.40
C SER A 168 -8.78 8.58 -8.48
N PHE A 169 -7.85 7.70 -8.09
CA PHE A 169 -7.33 6.61 -8.89
C PHE A 169 -7.78 5.29 -8.27
N LEU A 170 -8.57 4.52 -9.01
CA LEU A 170 -9.01 3.19 -8.60
C LEU A 170 -7.92 2.18 -8.94
N VAL A 171 -7.34 1.58 -7.91
CA VAL A 171 -6.32 0.53 -8.01
C VAL A 171 -6.99 -0.81 -8.25
N GLU A 172 -6.60 -1.48 -9.34
CA GLU A 172 -7.17 -2.75 -9.77
C GLU A 172 -6.19 -3.92 -9.69
N ASP A 173 -4.90 -3.63 -9.79
CA ASP A 173 -3.82 -4.61 -9.74
C ASP A 173 -2.57 -3.96 -9.15
N VAL A 174 -1.82 -4.71 -8.34
CA VAL A 174 -0.60 -4.20 -7.71
C VAL A 174 0.50 -5.24 -7.90
N ARG A 175 1.64 -4.81 -8.44
CA ARG A 175 2.78 -5.69 -8.75
C ARG A 175 4.05 -5.13 -8.14
N SER A 176 4.98 -6.01 -7.80
CA SER A 176 6.32 -5.63 -7.36
C SER A 176 7.35 -6.14 -8.34
N LYS A 177 8.30 -5.29 -8.72
CA LYS A 177 9.45 -5.64 -9.55
C LYS A 177 10.64 -4.82 -9.08
N ASP A 178 11.78 -5.46 -8.85
CA ASP A 178 13.02 -4.80 -8.42
C ASP A 178 12.85 -3.89 -7.19
N LYS A 179 12.05 -4.35 -6.21
CA LYS A 179 11.68 -3.62 -4.97
C LYS A 179 10.83 -2.37 -5.17
N ILE A 180 10.34 -2.11 -6.38
CA ILE A 180 9.40 -1.04 -6.69
C ILE A 180 7.99 -1.63 -6.79
N VAL A 181 7.01 -0.97 -6.18
CA VAL A 181 5.60 -1.36 -6.26
C VAL A 181 4.87 -0.48 -7.28
N TYR A 182 4.25 -1.14 -8.26
CA TYR A 182 3.47 -0.56 -9.33
C TYR A 182 1.98 -0.78 -9.06
N HIS A 183 1.22 0.31 -9.01
CA HIS A 183 -0.22 0.30 -8.81
C HIS A 183 -0.89 0.58 -10.16
N TYR A 184 -1.53 -0.44 -10.73
CA TYR A 184 -2.23 -0.34 -12.00
C TYR A 184 -3.71 -0.08 -11.75
N GLY A 185 -4.30 0.78 -12.57
CA GLY A 185 -5.67 1.21 -12.36
C GLY A 185 -6.16 2.23 -13.37
N ARG A 186 -7.14 3.03 -12.93
CA ARG A 186 -7.73 4.09 -13.74
C ARG A 186 -8.13 5.28 -12.89
N PHE A 187 -8.03 6.47 -13.47
CA PHE A 187 -8.58 7.67 -12.87
C PHE A 187 -10.09 7.72 -13.04
N ASN A 188 -10.77 8.40 -12.11
CA ASN A 188 -12.19 8.74 -12.24
C ASN A 188 -12.45 9.84 -13.29
N SER A 189 -11.40 10.54 -13.74
CA SER A 189 -11.43 11.56 -14.79
C SER A 189 -10.57 11.12 -15.98
N LYS A 190 -10.95 11.53 -17.20
CA LYS A 190 -10.23 11.18 -18.44
C LYS A 190 -8.83 11.78 -18.50
N ASP A 191 -8.66 12.98 -17.96
CA ASP A 191 -7.39 13.72 -17.93
C ASP A 191 -6.74 13.68 -16.54
N GLY A 192 -7.12 12.69 -15.73
CA GLY A 192 -6.57 12.50 -14.39
C GLY A 192 -5.09 12.12 -14.45
N ASN A 193 -4.25 12.86 -13.74
CA ASN A 193 -2.86 12.50 -13.49
C ASN A 193 -2.41 13.07 -12.15
N PHE A 194 -1.60 12.32 -11.39
CA PHE A 194 -0.95 12.87 -10.20
C PHE A 194 0.41 13.47 -10.57
N GLU A 195 0.71 14.64 -10.02
CA GLU A 195 2.04 15.22 -10.12
C GLU A 195 3.04 14.49 -9.20
N LYS A 196 4.31 14.43 -9.63
CA LYS A 196 5.39 13.91 -8.80
C LYS A 196 5.55 14.79 -7.55
N GLY A 197 5.66 14.15 -6.39
CA GLY A 197 5.69 14.82 -5.08
C GLY A 197 4.31 15.08 -4.49
N ALA A 198 3.21 14.78 -5.19
CA ALA A 198 1.87 14.94 -4.64
C ALA A 198 1.63 13.99 -3.45
N HIS A 199 1.04 14.51 -2.39
CA HIS A 199 0.57 13.70 -1.25
C HIS A 199 -0.80 13.10 -1.56
N VAL A 200 -0.91 11.78 -1.36
CA VAL A 200 -2.12 11.02 -1.66
C VAL A 200 -2.54 10.18 -0.46
N PHE A 201 -3.85 9.97 -0.35
CA PHE A 201 -4.47 9.07 0.59
C PHE A 201 -4.69 7.71 -0.04
N LEU A 202 -4.28 6.66 0.65
CA LEU A 202 -4.42 5.28 0.23
C LEU A 202 -5.55 4.65 1.03
N SER A 203 -6.46 3.98 0.35
CA SER A 203 -7.55 3.20 0.96
C SER A 203 -7.62 1.83 0.30
N VAL A 204 -7.38 0.77 1.07
CA VAL A 204 -7.46 -0.61 0.62
C VAL A 204 -8.88 -1.15 0.80
N ASP A 205 -9.36 -1.92 -0.17
CA ASP A 205 -10.61 -2.68 -0.07
C ASP A 205 -10.54 -3.67 1.09
N GLN A 206 -11.27 -3.36 2.16
CA GLN A 206 -11.28 -4.11 3.41
C GLN A 206 -11.77 -5.55 3.24
N GLU A 207 -12.85 -5.75 2.50
CA GLU A 207 -13.45 -7.09 2.33
C GLU A 207 -12.45 -7.99 1.59
N ARG A 208 -11.85 -7.46 0.53
CA ARG A 208 -10.83 -8.16 -0.23
C ARG A 208 -9.59 -8.46 0.62
N ARG A 209 -9.05 -7.49 1.35
CA ARG A 209 -7.88 -7.67 2.23
C ARG A 209 -8.15 -8.75 3.27
N THR A 210 -9.33 -8.68 3.92
CA THR A 210 -9.72 -9.63 4.96
C THR A 210 -9.80 -11.04 4.40
N LEU A 211 -10.50 -11.23 3.27
CA LEU A 211 -10.60 -12.54 2.61
C LEU A 211 -9.23 -13.09 2.21
N ASN A 212 -8.38 -12.26 1.59
CA ASN A 212 -7.04 -12.68 1.16
C ASN A 212 -6.15 -13.07 2.34
N SER A 213 -6.17 -12.30 3.45
CA SER A 213 -5.43 -12.63 4.66
C SER A 213 -5.91 -13.94 5.30
N ARG A 214 -7.23 -14.20 5.30
CA ARG A 214 -7.82 -15.46 5.79
C ARG A 214 -7.40 -16.63 4.92
N LEU A 215 -7.50 -16.50 3.59
CA LEU A 215 -7.08 -17.52 2.63
C LEU A 215 -5.59 -17.85 2.76
N HIS A 216 -4.73 -16.84 2.89
CA HIS A 216 -3.29 -17.05 3.04
C HIS A 216 -2.98 -17.74 4.38
N SER A 217 -3.53 -17.24 5.48
CA SER A 217 -3.30 -17.83 6.81
C SER A 217 -3.82 -19.27 6.90
N ALA A 218 -4.96 -19.57 6.26
CA ALA A 218 -5.48 -20.92 6.12
C ALA A 218 -4.52 -21.84 5.34
N GLY A 219 -3.80 -21.31 4.35
CA GLY A 219 -2.76 -22.06 3.64
C GLY A 219 -1.61 -22.50 4.55
N HIS A 220 -1.12 -21.61 5.42
CA HIS A 220 -0.09 -21.94 6.42
C HIS A 220 -0.62 -22.92 7.47
N LEU A 221 -1.85 -22.71 7.95
CA LEU A 221 -2.48 -23.64 8.89
C LEU A 221 -2.62 -25.03 8.28
N LEU A 222 -2.98 -25.12 7.00
CA LEU A 222 -3.10 -26.39 6.28
C LEU A 222 -1.76 -27.12 6.15
N ASP A 223 -0.68 -26.40 5.84
CA ASP A 223 0.69 -26.96 5.81
C ASP A 223 1.08 -27.57 7.15
N MET A 224 0.79 -26.86 8.24
CA MET A 224 1.00 -27.40 9.59
C MET A 224 0.17 -28.67 9.85
N CYS A 225 -1.11 -28.67 9.47
CA CYS A 225 -1.98 -29.83 9.66
C CYS A 225 -1.46 -31.04 8.88
N VAL A 226 -1.00 -30.85 7.64
CA VAL A 226 -0.40 -31.90 6.80
C VAL A 226 0.80 -32.53 7.50
N ARG A 227 1.67 -31.73 8.11
CA ARG A 227 2.81 -32.23 8.89
C ARG A 227 2.35 -32.99 10.13
N ASN A 228 1.42 -32.43 10.91
CA ASN A 228 0.92 -33.03 12.16
C ASN A 228 0.22 -34.39 11.95
N VAL A 229 -0.39 -34.63 10.79
CA VAL A 229 -0.98 -35.94 10.47
C VAL A 229 0.05 -36.96 9.97
N GLY A 230 1.36 -36.70 10.08
CA GLY A 230 2.42 -37.64 9.70
C GLY A 230 2.73 -37.65 8.21
N TRP A 231 2.43 -36.58 7.48
CA TRP A 231 2.91 -36.36 6.11
C TRP A 231 4.08 -35.36 6.07
N GLU A 232 4.97 -35.43 7.05
CA GLU A 232 6.17 -34.58 7.16
C GLU A 232 7.15 -34.74 5.99
N HIS A 233 7.07 -35.86 5.25
CA HIS A 233 7.86 -36.11 4.04
C HIS A 233 7.41 -35.28 2.83
N LEU A 234 6.25 -34.63 2.91
CA LEU A 234 5.76 -33.73 1.87
C LEU A 234 6.40 -32.36 2.02
N GLU A 235 7.21 -31.95 1.04
CA GLU A 235 7.85 -30.63 1.04
C GLU A 235 6.95 -29.62 0.34
N PRO A 236 6.50 -28.52 0.99
CA PRO A 236 5.68 -27.51 0.35
C PRO A 236 6.45 -26.84 -0.80
N SER A 237 5.86 -26.86 -2.00
CA SER A 237 6.44 -26.25 -3.21
C SER A 237 5.79 -24.93 -3.59
N LYS A 238 4.46 -24.81 -3.40
CA LYS A 238 3.69 -23.68 -3.88
C LYS A 238 2.39 -23.51 -3.10
N GLY A 239 2.12 -22.28 -2.65
CA GLY A 239 0.80 -21.82 -2.24
C GLY A 239 0.05 -21.16 -3.41
N TYR A 240 -1.24 -21.44 -3.52
CA TYR A 240 -2.18 -20.70 -4.35
C TYR A 240 -3.38 -20.34 -3.48
N HIS A 241 -3.47 -19.08 -3.08
CA HIS A 241 -4.43 -18.58 -2.08
C HIS A 241 -5.47 -17.64 -2.72
N PHE A 242 -5.80 -17.89 -3.98
CA PHE A 242 -6.86 -17.16 -4.65
C PHE A 242 -8.23 -17.76 -4.28
N PRO A 243 -9.30 -16.94 -4.25
CA PRO A 243 -10.64 -17.43 -3.91
C PRO A 243 -11.18 -18.53 -4.82
N ASP A 244 -10.65 -18.67 -6.03
CA ASP A 244 -11.12 -19.61 -7.07
C ASP A 244 -10.51 -21.02 -6.93
N GLY A 245 -10.52 -21.55 -5.71
CA GLY A 245 -10.00 -22.89 -5.40
C GLY A 245 -8.57 -22.85 -4.89
N PRO A 246 -8.35 -22.36 -3.67
CA PRO A 246 -7.03 -22.28 -3.08
C PRO A 246 -6.49 -23.68 -2.75
N TYR A 247 -5.17 -23.82 -2.83
CA TYR A 247 -4.47 -25.07 -2.51
C TYR A 247 -3.04 -24.83 -2.04
N VAL A 248 -2.50 -25.82 -1.34
CA VAL A 248 -1.06 -25.98 -1.12
C VAL A 248 -0.58 -27.19 -1.92
N GLU A 249 0.48 -26.99 -2.70
CA GLU A 249 1.16 -28.03 -3.48
C GLU A 249 2.43 -28.47 -2.75
N TYR A 250 2.68 -29.76 -2.78
CA TYR A 250 3.79 -30.42 -2.13
C TYR A 250 4.54 -31.31 -3.13
N LYS A 251 5.86 -31.38 -2.99
CA LYS A 251 6.69 -32.41 -3.61
C LYS A 251 6.55 -33.69 -2.81
N GLY A 252 6.27 -34.78 -3.51
CA GLY A 252 6.01 -36.07 -2.89
C GLY A 252 4.66 -36.62 -3.30
N THR A 253 4.44 -37.89 -2.93
CA THR A 253 3.21 -38.63 -3.25
C THR A 253 2.66 -39.23 -1.98
N VAL A 254 1.34 -39.29 -1.91
CA VAL A 254 0.61 -39.99 -0.84
C VAL A 254 -0.17 -41.17 -1.42
N PRO A 255 -0.30 -42.29 -0.67
CA PRO A 255 -1.07 -43.45 -1.12
C PRO A 255 -2.55 -43.12 -1.33
N GLN A 256 -3.14 -43.61 -2.43
CA GLN A 256 -4.55 -43.33 -2.78
C GLN A 256 -5.52 -43.88 -1.74
N ASN A 257 -5.20 -45.02 -1.12
CA ASN A 257 -6.00 -45.64 -0.07
C ASN A 257 -6.04 -44.84 1.23
N GLU A 258 -5.08 -43.95 1.46
CA GLU A 258 -5.00 -43.12 2.69
C GLU A 258 -5.69 -41.77 2.54
N LEU A 259 -5.96 -41.32 1.31
CA LEU A 259 -6.42 -39.96 1.03
C LEU A 259 -7.66 -39.56 1.83
N GLN A 260 -8.68 -40.43 1.90
CA GLN A 260 -9.92 -40.09 2.59
C GLN A 260 -9.73 -40.02 4.10
N SER A 261 -8.95 -40.93 4.69
CA SER A 261 -8.63 -40.90 6.12
C SER A 261 -7.86 -39.63 6.46
N LYS A 262 -6.81 -39.35 5.69
CA LYS A 262 -5.93 -38.20 5.92
C LYS A 262 -6.64 -36.87 5.67
N GLN A 263 -7.53 -36.79 4.69
CA GLN A 263 -8.39 -35.62 4.53
C GLN A 263 -9.21 -35.34 5.79
N ASN A 264 -9.80 -36.37 6.40
CA ASN A 264 -10.59 -36.23 7.63
C ASN A 264 -9.71 -35.85 8.83
N GLU A 265 -8.51 -36.44 8.94
CA GLU A 265 -7.53 -36.10 9.99
C GLU A 265 -7.07 -34.64 9.87
N ILE A 266 -6.71 -34.18 8.66
CA ILE A 266 -6.32 -32.79 8.40
C ILE A 266 -7.47 -31.84 8.72
N GLN A 267 -8.70 -32.20 8.33
CA GLN A 267 -9.89 -31.40 8.63
C GLN A 267 -10.14 -31.28 10.14
N ALA A 268 -10.02 -32.39 10.88
CA ALA A 268 -10.22 -32.42 12.32
C ALA A 268 -9.14 -31.59 13.04
N GLU A 269 -7.88 -31.70 12.60
CA GLU A 269 -6.77 -30.92 13.14
C GLU A 269 -6.94 -29.42 12.86
N ALA A 270 -7.29 -29.04 11.62
CA ALA A 270 -7.54 -27.65 11.27
C ALA A 270 -8.65 -27.03 12.14
N ASN A 271 -9.76 -27.75 12.34
CA ASN A 271 -10.85 -27.30 13.19
C ASN A 271 -10.42 -27.16 14.66
N SER A 272 -9.61 -28.10 15.16
CA SER A 272 -9.05 -28.07 16.51
C SER A 272 -8.18 -26.83 16.71
N LEU A 273 -7.27 -26.55 15.78
CA LEU A 273 -6.37 -25.39 15.83
C LEU A 273 -7.12 -24.05 15.71
N ILE A 274 -8.12 -23.96 14.82
CA ILE A 274 -8.98 -22.77 14.71
C ILE A 274 -9.76 -22.52 16.00
N THR A 275 -10.34 -23.58 16.58
CA THR A 275 -11.10 -23.47 17.84
C THR A 275 -10.22 -23.07 19.02
N LYS A 276 -8.99 -23.61 19.08
CA LYS A 276 -8.01 -23.24 20.09
C LYS A 276 -7.55 -21.79 19.95
N GLY A 277 -7.50 -21.29 18.71
CA GLY A 277 -6.90 -20.01 18.37
C GLY A 277 -5.39 -20.01 18.56
N GLY A 278 -4.79 -18.84 18.46
CA GLY A 278 -3.37 -18.65 18.64
C GLY A 278 -2.90 -17.41 17.90
N LYS A 279 -2.22 -16.52 18.63
CA LYS A 279 -1.75 -15.26 18.06
C LYS A 279 -0.83 -15.51 16.88
N VAL A 280 -1.08 -14.82 15.76
CA VAL A 280 -0.16 -14.76 14.64
C VAL A 280 0.84 -13.65 14.92
N SER A 281 2.13 -14.01 14.96
CA SER A 281 3.21 -13.06 15.17
C SER A 281 4.02 -12.87 13.89
N VAL A 282 4.53 -11.65 13.73
CA VAL A 282 5.39 -11.26 12.61
C VAL A 282 6.65 -10.67 13.21
N SER A 283 7.79 -11.07 12.68
CA SER A 283 9.10 -10.58 13.08
C SER A 283 9.99 -10.38 11.87
N ILE A 284 10.84 -9.35 11.88
CA ILE A 284 11.90 -9.15 10.89
C ILE A 284 13.19 -9.36 11.65
N LEU A 285 13.91 -10.43 11.30
CA LEU A 285 15.04 -10.94 12.09
C LEU A 285 16.27 -11.10 11.21
N PRO A 286 17.49 -11.05 11.77
CA PRO A 286 18.69 -11.51 11.09
C PRO A 286 18.56 -12.96 10.60
N TYR A 287 19.29 -13.32 9.54
CA TYR A 287 19.20 -14.64 8.91
C TYR A 287 19.35 -15.81 9.89
N ASP A 288 20.31 -15.75 10.81
CA ASP A 288 20.60 -16.84 11.75
C ASP A 288 19.44 -17.05 12.74
N GLU A 289 18.92 -15.97 13.34
CA GLU A 289 17.76 -16.03 14.25
C GLU A 289 16.49 -16.50 13.53
N ALA A 290 16.28 -16.03 12.30
CA ALA A 290 15.18 -16.48 11.46
C ALA A 290 15.28 -17.98 11.14
N SER A 291 16.50 -18.47 10.86
CA SER A 291 16.76 -19.88 10.61
C SER A 291 16.42 -20.75 11.82
N GLU A 292 16.80 -20.32 13.03
CA GLU A 292 16.45 -21.01 14.27
C GLU A 292 14.94 -21.10 14.48
N LEU A 293 14.20 -19.99 14.28
CA LEU A 293 12.74 -19.99 14.39
C LEU A 293 12.05 -20.87 13.34
N CYS A 294 12.66 -21.05 12.18
CA CYS A 294 12.16 -21.88 11.09
C CYS A 294 12.57 -23.37 11.20
N GLY A 295 13.17 -23.80 12.32
CA GLY A 295 13.56 -25.19 12.54
C GLY A 295 14.97 -25.54 12.03
N GLY A 296 15.85 -24.55 11.93
CA GLY A 296 17.28 -24.71 11.66
C GLY A 296 17.73 -24.44 10.22
N SER A 297 16.80 -24.12 9.31
CA SER A 297 17.15 -23.73 7.93
C SER A 297 16.11 -22.81 7.32
N LEU A 298 16.55 -21.98 6.38
CA LEU A 298 15.71 -21.14 5.54
C LEU A 298 15.76 -21.61 4.07
N PRO A 299 14.70 -21.35 3.27
CA PRO A 299 14.72 -21.63 1.85
C PRO A 299 15.89 -20.96 1.12
N GLU A 300 16.42 -21.63 0.08
CA GLU A 300 17.60 -21.18 -0.68
C GLU A 300 17.46 -19.79 -1.32
N TYR A 301 16.22 -19.36 -1.60
CA TYR A 301 15.95 -18.05 -2.19
C TYR A 301 16.13 -16.87 -1.22
N ILE A 302 16.32 -17.14 0.08
CA ILE A 302 16.56 -16.12 1.10
C ILE A 302 18.07 -15.89 1.22
N PRO A 303 18.58 -14.69 0.88
CA PRO A 303 20.00 -14.39 1.00
C PRO A 303 20.47 -14.43 2.46
N LYS A 304 21.69 -14.94 2.69
CA LYS A 304 22.28 -15.06 4.04
C LYS A 304 22.58 -13.73 4.72
N ASP A 305 22.69 -12.65 3.95
CA ASP A 305 22.92 -11.28 4.39
C ASP A 305 21.62 -10.48 4.55
N SER A 306 20.46 -11.12 4.44
CA SER A 306 19.14 -10.48 4.54
C SER A 306 18.55 -10.54 5.94
N THR A 307 17.53 -9.71 6.17
CA THR A 307 16.67 -9.76 7.36
C THR A 307 15.25 -10.19 6.95
N PRO A 308 14.97 -11.49 6.82
CA PRO A 308 13.69 -11.97 6.34
C PRO A 308 12.54 -11.66 7.31
N ARG A 309 11.34 -11.46 6.74
CA ARG A 309 10.08 -11.38 7.48
C ARG A 309 9.58 -12.80 7.77
N ILE A 310 9.51 -13.15 9.05
CA ILE A 310 9.06 -14.45 9.55
C ILE A 310 7.67 -14.30 10.18
N VAL A 311 6.76 -15.19 9.79
CA VAL A 311 5.41 -15.28 10.30
C VAL A 311 5.27 -16.58 11.08
N GLN A 312 4.68 -16.53 12.26
CA GLN A 312 4.45 -17.70 13.11
C GLN A 312 2.98 -17.74 13.55
N LEU A 313 2.35 -18.90 13.43
CA LEU A 313 0.95 -19.11 13.80
C LEU A 313 0.90 -19.77 15.17
N GLY A 314 0.63 -19.02 16.23
CA GLY A 314 0.64 -19.55 17.59
C GLY A 314 2.04 -20.00 18.02
N GLN A 315 2.18 -21.27 18.40
CA GLN A 315 3.44 -21.85 18.91
C GLN A 315 4.18 -22.72 17.87
N THR A 316 3.94 -22.48 16.59
CA THR A 316 4.51 -23.30 15.52
C THR A 316 5.92 -22.88 15.16
N LEU A 317 6.55 -23.62 14.25
CA LEU A 317 7.71 -23.09 13.53
C LEU A 317 7.31 -21.83 12.75
N GLY A 318 8.25 -20.90 12.65
CA GLY A 318 8.12 -19.74 11.79
C GLY A 318 8.23 -20.11 10.32
N CYS A 319 7.65 -19.29 9.46
CA CYS A 319 7.71 -19.40 8.01
C CYS A 319 8.08 -18.05 7.40
N PRO A 320 9.09 -17.97 6.51
CA PRO A 320 9.38 -16.74 5.79
C PRO A 320 8.23 -16.40 4.85
N CYS A 321 7.56 -15.27 5.09
CA CYS A 321 6.40 -14.90 4.31
C CYS A 321 6.24 -13.38 4.20
N GLY A 322 6.00 -12.90 2.97
CA GLY A 322 5.72 -11.49 2.67
C GLY A 322 4.22 -11.17 2.54
N GLY A 323 3.34 -12.13 2.83
CA GLY A 323 1.89 -11.99 2.70
C GLY A 323 1.23 -11.26 3.88
N THR A 324 -0.07 -10.98 3.71
CA THR A 324 -0.92 -10.48 4.80
C THR A 324 -1.55 -11.65 5.55
N HIS A 325 -1.67 -11.51 6.86
CA HIS A 325 -2.18 -12.55 7.74
C HIS A 325 -3.26 -12.00 8.66
N VAL A 326 -4.08 -12.92 9.17
CA VAL A 326 -5.00 -12.65 10.27
C VAL A 326 -4.22 -12.41 11.57
N GLY A 327 -4.86 -11.79 12.57
CA GLY A 327 -4.22 -11.50 13.87
C GLY A 327 -4.16 -12.71 14.80
N ASP A 328 -5.16 -13.58 14.72
CA ASP A 328 -5.24 -14.85 15.46
C ASP A 328 -5.72 -15.99 14.54
N ILE A 329 -5.28 -17.22 14.78
CA ILE A 329 -5.71 -18.40 14.01
C ILE A 329 -7.24 -18.52 14.01
N SER A 330 -7.92 -18.13 15.09
CA SER A 330 -9.38 -18.16 15.18
C SER A 330 -10.10 -17.24 14.19
N ASP A 331 -9.43 -16.18 13.71
CA ASP A 331 -9.97 -15.26 12.69
C ASP A 331 -10.03 -15.90 11.29
N ILE A 332 -9.40 -17.06 11.08
CA ILE A 332 -9.66 -17.88 9.88
C ILE A 332 -11.15 -18.28 9.85
N SER A 333 -11.81 -18.36 11.02
CA SER A 333 -13.23 -18.69 11.24
C SER A 333 -13.58 -20.13 10.87
N SER A 334 -13.38 -20.54 9.62
CA SER A 334 -13.55 -21.94 9.22
C SER A 334 -12.65 -22.28 8.04
N LEU A 335 -12.21 -23.54 8.00
CA LEU A 335 -11.42 -24.11 6.92
C LEU A 335 -12.02 -25.45 6.55
N THR A 336 -12.34 -25.66 5.27
CA THR A 336 -12.81 -26.95 4.75
C THR A 336 -11.78 -27.54 3.80
N VAL A 337 -11.25 -28.73 4.10
CA VAL A 337 -10.36 -29.47 3.21
C VAL A 337 -11.18 -30.09 2.09
N ALA A 338 -11.08 -29.54 0.89
CA ALA A 338 -11.98 -29.87 -0.22
C ALA A 338 -11.58 -31.17 -0.93
N GLN A 339 -10.33 -31.26 -1.37
CA GLN A 339 -9.85 -32.42 -2.13
C GLN A 339 -8.33 -32.56 -2.03
N ILE A 340 -7.85 -33.80 -2.03
CA ILE A 340 -6.42 -34.11 -2.18
C ILE A 340 -6.21 -34.78 -3.54
N ARG A 341 -5.26 -34.28 -4.32
CA ARG A 341 -4.92 -34.82 -5.65
C ARG A 341 -3.43 -35.08 -5.76
N THR A 342 -3.06 -36.27 -6.23
CA THR A 342 -1.65 -36.61 -6.50
C THR A 342 -1.46 -36.84 -8.00
N LYS A 343 -0.52 -36.13 -8.61
CA LYS A 343 -0.21 -36.24 -10.04
C LYS A 343 1.27 -35.93 -10.30
N LYS A 344 1.96 -36.81 -11.04
CA LYS A 344 3.36 -36.63 -11.48
C LYS A 344 4.33 -36.28 -10.33
N GLY A 345 4.24 -36.97 -9.20
CA GLY A 345 5.14 -36.73 -8.07
C GLY A 345 4.80 -35.52 -7.20
N LEU A 346 3.66 -34.88 -7.45
CA LEU A 346 3.17 -33.73 -6.69
C LEU A 346 1.82 -34.05 -6.06
N THR A 347 1.63 -33.62 -4.81
CA THR A 347 0.36 -33.70 -4.09
C THR A 347 -0.18 -32.30 -3.88
N LYS A 348 -1.47 -32.08 -4.15
CA LYS A 348 -2.19 -30.82 -3.90
C LYS A 348 -3.28 -31.06 -2.89
N VAL A 349 -3.34 -30.22 -1.87
CA VAL A 349 -4.42 -30.19 -0.88
C VAL A 349 -5.21 -28.90 -1.10
N PHE A 350 -6.41 -29.04 -1.64
CA PHE A 350 -7.35 -27.94 -1.88
C PHE A 350 -8.16 -27.67 -0.63
N TYR A 351 -8.47 -26.41 -0.37
CA TYR A 351 -9.26 -25.99 0.78
C TYR A 351 -10.22 -24.86 0.41
N ASN A 352 -11.08 -24.49 1.35
CA ASN A 352 -11.92 -23.28 1.29
C ASN A 352 -11.94 -22.63 2.68
N VAL A 353 -12.21 -21.34 2.74
CA VAL A 353 -12.50 -20.62 3.99
C VAL A 353 -13.94 -20.10 3.94
N GLY A 354 -14.65 -20.13 5.07
CA GLY A 354 -16.10 -19.82 5.13
C GLY A 354 -16.47 -18.38 5.43
#